data_AF-A0A4Y7PG28-F1
#
_entry.id   AF-A0A4Y7PG28-F1
#
_cell.length_a   1.000
_cell.length_b   1.000
_cell.length_c   1.000
_cell.angle_alpha   90.00
_cell.angle_beta   90.00
_cell.angle_gamma   90.00
#
_symmetry.space_group_name_H-M   'P 1'
#
loop_
_entity.id
_entity.type
_entity.pdbx_description
1 polymer ?
#
loop_
_entity_poly.entity_id
_entity_poly.type
_entity_poly.pdbx_seq_one_letter_code
_entity_poly.pdbx_strand_id
1 'polypeptide(L)'
;LGSIIHLQDPLSPPALEHLLDLHPKTVRQTLLHLHSVIIVPETDSDVIRLLHPSFFDFITDPTRCPNPKFVVSAETQHTLIARACLDTMK
;
A
#
# COMPACT_ATOMS: atom_id res chain seq x y z
N LEU A 1 -1.25 3.80 -0.99
CA LEU A 1 -1.74 3.19 0.27
C LEU A 1 -2.63 1.99 -0.02
N GLY A 2 -3.71 2.15 -0.79
CA GLY A 2 -4.60 1.02 -1.10
C GLY A 2 -3.91 -0.19 -1.72
N SER A 3 -3.01 0.02 -2.69
CA SER A 3 -2.25 -1.07 -3.30
C SER A 3 -1.33 -1.82 -2.33
N ILE A 4 -0.86 -1.14 -1.27
CA ILE A 4 0.04 -1.74 -0.26
C ILE A 4 -0.72 -2.74 0.61
N ILE A 5 -1.98 -2.41 0.88
CA ILE A 5 -2.80 -3.08 1.87
C ILE A 5 -3.51 -4.30 1.30
N HIS A 6 -3.75 -4.30 -0.01
CA HIS A 6 -4.35 -5.42 -0.74
C HIS A 6 -3.32 -6.35 -1.42
N LEU A 7 -2.02 -6.12 -1.22
CA LEU A 7 -0.99 -7.06 -1.67
C LEU A 7 -1.07 -8.34 -0.82
N GLN A 8 -1.23 -9.48 -1.50
CA GLN A 8 -1.23 -10.79 -0.84
C GLN A 8 0.13 -11.09 -0.19
N ASP A 9 1.21 -10.84 -0.94
CA ASP A 9 2.56 -10.91 -0.44
C ASP A 9 3.12 -9.49 -0.27
N PRO A 10 3.51 -9.10 0.97
CA PRO A 10 4.10 -7.80 1.21
C PRO A 10 5.36 -7.59 0.37
N LEU A 11 5.47 -6.43 -0.28
CA LEU A 11 6.65 -6.03 -1.05
C LEU A 11 7.53 -5.09 -0.24
N SER A 12 8.83 -5.09 -0.56
CA SER A 12 9.73 -4.05 -0.09
C SER A 12 9.42 -2.71 -0.77
N PRO A 13 9.78 -1.56 -0.17
CA PRO A 13 9.51 -0.26 -0.77
C PRO A 13 10.04 -0.13 -2.22
N PRO A 14 11.28 -0.56 -2.55
CA PRO A 14 11.77 -0.48 -3.93
C PRO A 14 11.00 -1.37 -4.90
N ALA A 15 10.62 -2.59 -4.48
CA ALA A 15 9.83 -3.50 -5.32
C ALA A 15 8.45 -2.92 -5.63
N LEU A 16 7.83 -2.27 -4.63
CA LEU A 16 6.55 -1.59 -4.82
C LEU A 16 6.67 -0.35 -5.71
N GLU A 17 7.74 0.43 -5.55
CA GLU A 17 8.02 1.60 -6.40
C GLU A 17 8.18 1.16 -7.86
N HIS A 18 8.88 0.05 -8.10
CA HIS A 18 9.03 -0.52 -9.44
C HIS A 18 7.69 -1.02 -10.00
N LEU A 19 6.92 -1.77 -9.21
CA LEU A 19 5.63 -2.31 -9.63
C LEU A 19 4.63 -1.20 -10.01
N LEU A 20 4.58 -0.13 -9.22
CA LEU A 20 3.63 0.96 -9.41
C LEU A 20 4.16 2.12 -10.26
N ASP A 21 5.33 1.97 -10.88
CA ASP A 21 6.03 3.01 -11.66
C ASP A 21 6.13 4.35 -10.91
N LEU A 22 6.59 4.28 -9.66
CA LEU A 22 6.75 5.44 -8.78
C LEU A 22 8.22 5.89 -8.72
N HIS A 23 8.44 7.18 -8.53
CA HIS A 23 9.78 7.71 -8.32
C HIS A 23 10.42 7.09 -7.05
N PRO A 24 11.72 6.74 -7.07
CA PRO A 24 12.43 6.28 -5.89
C PRO A 24 12.16 7.10 -4.63
N LYS A 25 12.02 6.43 -3.49
CA LYS A 25 11.70 6.99 -2.16
C LYS A 25 10.27 7.51 -1.98
N THR A 26 9.46 7.56 -3.03
CA THR A 26 8.06 8.03 -2.95
C THR A 26 7.25 7.21 -1.94
N VAL A 27 7.44 5.88 -1.94
CA VAL A 27 6.72 4.99 -1.02
C VAL A 27 7.17 5.28 0.41
N ARG A 28 8.48 5.31 0.68
CA ARG A 28 9.00 5.61 2.02
C ARG A 28 8.53 6.98 2.53
N GLN A 29 8.65 8.02 1.72
CA GLN A 29 8.20 9.38 2.08
C GLN A 29 6.71 9.43 2.38
N THR A 30 5.88 8.75 1.59
CA THR A 30 4.43 8.70 1.83
C THR A 30 4.12 7.98 3.13
N LEU A 31 4.78 6.85 3.40
CA LEU A 31 4.52 6.03 4.58
C LEU A 31 5.08 6.61 5.88
N LEU A 32 6.10 7.46 5.83
CA LEU A 32 6.62 8.18 7.01
C LEU A 32 5.54 9.04 7.68
N HIS A 33 4.64 9.62 6.89
CA HIS A 33 3.49 10.37 7.42
C HIS A 33 2.45 9.48 8.12
N LEU A 34 2.57 8.15 7.97
CA LEU A 34 1.66 7.13 8.51
C LEU A 34 2.36 6.22 9.54
N HIS A 35 3.50 6.64 10.10
CA HIS A 35 4.30 5.83 11.03
C HIS A 35 3.54 5.37 12.29
N SER A 36 2.44 6.05 12.66
CA SER A 36 1.59 5.67 13.79
C SER A 36 0.71 4.43 13.52
N VAL A 37 0.54 4.06 12.25
CA VAL A 37 -0.33 2.97 11.81
C VAL A 37 0.36 1.98 10.87
N ILE A 38 1.55 2.32 10.36
CA ILE A 38 2.36 1.52 9.45
C ILE A 38 3.79 1.45 9.95
N ILE A 39 4.36 0.25 9.92
CA ILE A 39 5.78 0.01 10.12
C ILE A 39 6.46 0.18 8.75
N VAL A 40 7.28 1.23 8.65
CA VAL A 40 8.14 1.44 7.48
C VAL A 40 9.45 0.70 7.72
N PRO A 41 9.81 -0.26 6.85
CA PRO A 41 11.07 -0.99 7.00
C PRO A 41 12.25 -0.04 6.89
N GLU A 42 13.27 -0.21 7.74
CA GLU A 42 14.50 0.59 7.67
C GLU A 42 15.35 0.17 6.46
N THR A 43 15.46 -1.13 6.22
CA THR A 43 16.22 -1.72 5.11
C THR A 43 15.37 -1.87 3.85
N ASP A 44 16.03 -1.93 2.68
CA ASP A 44 15.36 -2.10 1.38
C ASP A 44 14.97 -3.55 1.07
N SER A 45 15.41 -4.50 1.91
CA SER A 45 15.05 -5.92 1.84
C SER A 45 13.79 -6.25 2.63
N ASP A 46 13.43 -5.43 3.61
CA ASP A 46 12.27 -5.67 4.47
C ASP A 46 10.98 -5.13 3.84
N VAL A 47 9.86 -5.72 4.25
CA VAL A 47 8.53 -5.45 3.72
C VAL A 47 7.74 -4.45 4.57
N ILE A 48 6.80 -3.75 3.92
CA ILE A 48 5.89 -2.83 4.61
C ILE A 48 4.86 -3.63 5.42
N ARG A 49 4.60 -3.23 6.66
CA ARG A 49 3.62 -3.90 7.55
C ARG A 49 2.65 -2.92 8.17
N LEU A 50 1.39 -3.32 8.32
CA LEU A 50 0.43 -2.56 9.11
C LEU A 50 0.69 -2.82 10.60
N LEU A 51 0.67 -1.75 11.41
CA LEU A 51 0.86 -1.86 12.85
C LEU A 51 -0.41 -2.36 13.55
N HIS A 52 -1.58 -1.99 13.03
CA HIS A 52 -2.85 -2.30 13.67
C HIS A 52 -3.94 -2.70 12.65
N PRO A 53 -4.61 -3.86 12.83
CA PRO A 53 -5.69 -4.32 11.95
C PRO A 53 -6.84 -3.32 11.80
N SER A 54 -7.16 -2.53 12.84
CA SER A 54 -8.24 -1.53 12.74
C SER A 54 -7.98 -0.46 11.68
N PHE A 55 -6.72 -0.20 11.29
CA PHE A 55 -6.42 0.75 10.24
C PHE A 55 -6.81 0.20 8.87
N PHE A 56 -6.62 -1.12 8.64
CA PHE A 56 -7.16 -1.80 7.48
C PHE A 56 -8.67 -1.59 7.41
N ASP A 57 -9.38 -1.96 8.49
CA ASP A 57 -10.84 -1.83 8.51
C ASP A 57 -11.30 -0.39 8.31
N PHE A 58 -10.59 0.59 8.89
CA PHE A 58 -10.94 2.01 8.79
C PHE A 58 -10.93 2.51 7.35
N ILE A 59 -9.98 2.07 6.52
CA ILE A 59 -9.89 2.52 5.13
C ILE A 59 -10.68 1.64 4.16
N THR A 60 -11.00 0.40 4.50
CA THR A 60 -11.76 -0.51 3.62
C THR A 60 -13.25 -0.48 3.89
N ASP A 61 -13.69 -0.06 5.08
CA ASP A 61 -15.10 0.04 5.45
C ASP A 61 -15.61 1.49 5.30
N PRO A 62 -16.45 1.79 4.30
CA PRO A 62 -16.99 3.12 4.09
C PRO A 62 -17.89 3.60 5.26
N THR A 63 -18.39 2.69 6.10
CA THR A 63 -19.20 3.07 7.28
C THR A 63 -18.33 3.54 8.45
N ARG A 64 -17.05 3.12 8.48
CA ARG A 64 -16.08 3.48 9.53
C ARG A 64 -15.21 4.66 9.11
N CYS A 65 -15.16 4.98 7.81
CA CYS A 65 -14.42 6.12 7.29
C CYS A 65 -15.33 7.33 7.05
N PRO A 66 -15.27 8.38 7.90
CA PRO A 66 -16.13 9.55 7.75
C PRO A 66 -15.80 10.39 6.50
N ASN A 67 -14.61 10.20 5.91
CA ASN A 67 -14.21 10.88 4.69
C ASN A 67 -14.07 9.88 3.53
N PRO A 68 -14.97 9.90 2.53
CA PRO A 68 -14.95 8.95 1.42
C PRO A 68 -13.69 9.05 0.55
N LYS A 69 -12.93 10.16 0.61
CA LYS A 69 -11.65 10.29 -0.10
C LYS A 69 -10.56 9.37 0.44
N PHE A 70 -10.71 8.87 1.67
CA PHE A 70 -9.76 7.94 2.28
C PHE A 70 -10.22 6.48 2.19
N VAL A 71 -11.44 6.24 1.67
CA VAL A 71 -11.93 4.88 1.45
C VAL A 71 -11.21 4.27 0.25
N VAL A 72 -10.64 3.10 0.50
CA VAL A 72 -9.94 2.29 -0.50
C VAL A 72 -10.87 1.18 -0.95
N SER A 73 -11.21 1.17 -2.24
CA SER A 73 -11.93 0.04 -2.85
C SER A 73 -10.96 -1.09 -3.18
N ALA A 74 -11.16 -2.25 -2.55
CA ALA A 74 -10.37 -3.46 -2.81
C ALA A 74 -10.39 -3.86 -4.29
N GLU A 75 -11.56 -3.77 -4.95
CA GLU A 75 -11.71 -4.09 -6.37
C GLU A 75 -10.83 -3.22 -7.26
N THR A 76 -10.83 -1.90 -7.01
CA THR A 76 -9.99 -0.96 -7.76
C THR A 76 -8.51 -1.24 -7.53
N GLN A 77 -8.11 -1.51 -6.29
CA GLN A 77 -6.70 -1.79 -5.97
C GLN A 77 -6.23 -3.12 -6.55
N HIS A 78 -7.03 -4.19 -6.46
CA HIS A 78 -6.69 -5.48 -7.08
C HIS A 78 -6.52 -5.36 -8.59
N THR A 79 -7.41 -4.62 -9.26
CA THR A 79 -7.31 -4.39 -10.71
C THR A 79 -6.01 -3.66 -11.05
N LEU A 80 -5.65 -2.64 -10.27
CA LEU A 80 -4.44 -1.86 -10.48
C LEU A 80 -3.17 -2.70 -10.24
N ILE A 81 -3.12 -3.47 -9.15
CA ILE A 81 -2.01 -4.38 -8.84
C ILE A 81 -1.88 -5.45 -9.92
N ALA A 82 -2.98 -6.10 -10.32
CA ALA A 82 -2.95 -7.14 -11.34
C ALA A 82 -2.42 -6.63 -12.68
N ARG A 83 -2.86 -5.43 -13.09
CA ARG A 83 -2.34 -4.76 -14.29
C ARG A 83 -0.86 -4.47 -14.18
N ALA A 84 -0.43 -3.88 -13.07
CA ALA A 84 0.97 -3.58 -12.81
C ALA A 84 1.85 -4.85 -12.89
N CYS A 85 1.41 -5.96 -12.28
CA CYS A 85 2.11 -7.24 -12.36
C CYS A 85 2.25 -7.73 -13.81
N LEU A 86 1.16 -7.67 -14.59
CA LEU A 86 1.18 -8.08 -15.99
C LEU A 86 2.12 -7.21 -16.84
N ASP A 87 2.23 -5.91 -16.52
CA ASP A 87 3.14 -5.01 -17.21
C ASP A 87 4.62 -5.27 -16.86
N THR A 88 4.92 -5.67 -15.61
CA THR A 88 6.27 -6.05 -15.17
C THR A 88 6.71 -7.44 -15.67
N MET A 89 5.77 -8.35 -15.97
CA MET A 89 6.07 -9.72 -16.43
C MET A 89 6.41 -9.83 -17.93
N LYS A 90 6.37 -8.73 -18.67
CA LYS A 90 6.75 -8.67 -20.09
C LYS A 90 8.27 -8.73 -20.26
#